data_AF-A0A419SFP0-F1
#
_entry.id   AF-A0A419SFP0-F1
#
_cell.length_a   1.000
_cell.length_b   1.000
_cell.length_c   1.000
_cell.angle_alpha   90.00
_cell.angle_beta   90.00
_cell.angle_gamma   90.00
#
_symmetry.space_group_name_H-M   'P 1'
#
loop_
_entity.id
_entity.type
_entity.pdbx_description
1 polymer ?
#
loop_
_entity_poly.entity_id
_entity_poly.type
_entity_poly.pdbx_seq_one_letter_code
_entity_poly.pdbx_strand_id
1 'polypeptide(L)'
;MCFYADYESLSVVGGAFVLSRMDTKRIMISLPHHLLEEVDGLVEREQSDRSEFIRQAMKLYLRERKKSQIRETMQKGYMEMANINLNIASEAFQAEEEADHTLCRLVSGV
;
A
#
# COMPACT_ATOMS: atom_id res chain seq x y z
N MET A 1 -6.41 -10.02 -10.33
CA MET A 1 -6.89 -8.76 -9.73
C MET A 1 -6.79 -8.92 -8.21
N CYS A 2 -5.62 -8.61 -7.62
CA CYS A 2 -5.45 -8.75 -6.17
C CYS A 2 -6.05 -7.52 -5.47
N PHE A 3 -7.17 -7.76 -4.79
CA PHE A 3 -7.71 -6.87 -3.77
C PHE A 3 -6.68 -6.73 -2.64
N TYR A 4 -6.21 -5.52 -2.38
CA TYR A 4 -5.59 -5.18 -1.10
C TYR A 4 -6.59 -4.33 -0.32
N ALA A 5 -7.29 -4.99 0.61
CA ALA A 5 -8.05 -4.32 1.65
C ALA A 5 -7.09 -3.54 2.56
N ASP A 6 -7.46 -2.31 2.91
CA ASP A 6 -6.76 -1.46 3.87
C ASP A 6 -6.72 -2.13 5.25
N TYR A 7 -5.59 -2.79 5.55
CA TYR A 7 -5.34 -3.60 6.76
C TYR A 7 -4.92 -2.79 8.00
N GLU A 8 -5.13 -1.48 8.02
CA GLU A 8 -4.42 -0.60 8.97
C GLU A 8 -5.05 -0.49 10.37
N SER A 9 -6.17 -1.17 10.60
CA SER A 9 -6.86 -1.23 11.90
C SER A 9 -7.09 -2.66 12.41
N LEU A 10 -6.45 -3.66 11.79
CA LEU A 10 -6.72 -5.06 12.07
C LEU A 10 -5.52 -5.83 12.63
N SER A 11 -5.48 -6.01 13.94
CA SER A 11 -4.57 -6.98 14.58
C SER A 11 -5.25 -8.35 14.67
N VAL A 12 -4.77 -9.33 13.90
CA VAL A 12 -5.22 -10.73 14.02
C VAL A 12 -4.39 -11.39 15.12
N VAL A 13 -5.03 -11.72 16.24
CA VAL A 13 -4.45 -12.60 17.28
C VAL A 13 -5.43 -13.76 17.48
N GLY A 14 -5.01 -14.98 17.14
CA GLY A 14 -5.77 -16.20 17.43
C GLY A 14 -7.10 -16.35 16.67
N GLY A 15 -7.20 -15.87 15.42
CA GLY A 15 -8.38 -16.08 14.57
C GLY A 15 -9.61 -15.22 14.91
N ALA A 16 -9.53 -14.34 15.91
CA ALA A 16 -10.56 -13.36 16.21
C ALA A 16 -10.18 -11.97 15.69
N PHE A 17 -11.13 -11.28 15.05
CA PHE A 17 -11.03 -9.85 14.75
C PHE A 17 -11.17 -9.08 16.07
N VAL A 18 -10.05 -8.67 16.67
CA VAL A 18 -10.07 -7.79 17.84
C VAL A 18 -10.10 -6.35 17.33
N LEU A 19 -11.17 -5.62 17.65
CA LEU A 19 -11.17 -4.16 17.60
C LEU A 19 -10.12 -3.67 18.60
N SER A 20 -8.92 -3.37 18.11
CA SER A 20 -7.87 -2.80 18.94
C SER A 20 -8.38 -1.49 19.53
N ARG A 21 -8.52 -1.46 20.85
CA ARG A 21 -8.81 -0.24 21.60
C ARG A 21 -7.74 0.77 21.21
N MET A 22 -8.13 1.95 20.70
CA MET A 22 -7.18 3.00 20.33
C MET A 22 -6.55 3.59 21.59
N ASP A 23 -5.61 2.84 22.17
CA ASP A 23 -4.86 3.28 23.34
C ASP A 23 -3.85 4.34 22.90
N THR A 24 -4.17 5.60 23.20
CA THR A 24 -3.25 6.71 22.96
C THR A 24 -2.15 6.69 24.01
N LYS A 25 -0.89 6.57 23.58
CA LYS A 25 0.28 6.75 24.45
C LYS A 25 0.82 8.17 24.31
N ARG A 26 1.03 8.84 25.42
CA ARG A 26 1.71 10.15 25.46
C ARG A 26 3.22 9.95 25.41
N ILE A 27 3.88 10.70 24.53
CA ILE A 27 5.33 10.70 24.37
C ILE A 27 5.87 12.11 24.52
N MET A 28 7.08 12.25 25.07
CA MET A 28 7.81 13.51 25.12
C MET A 28 8.89 13.48 24.05
N ILE A 29 8.91 14.48 23.18
CA ILE A 29 9.88 14.61 22.08
C ILE A 29 10.58 15.96 22.18
N SER A 30 11.85 16.00 21.78
CA SER A 30 12.61 17.24 21.64
C SER A 30 12.76 17.55 20.15
N LEU A 31 12.42 18.79 19.76
CA LEU A 31 12.51 19.28 18.38
C LEU A 31 13.35 20.56 18.36
N PRO A 32 14.08 20.84 17.27
CA PRO A 32 14.75 22.12 17.10
C PRO A 32 13.76 23.29 17.15
N HIS A 33 14.18 24.42 17.73
CA HIS A 33 13.30 25.56 17.95
C HIS A 33 12.71 26.11 16.66
N HIS A 34 13.54 26.31 15.62
CA HIS A 34 13.12 26.80 14.32
C HIS A 34 12.01 25.93 13.68
N LEU A 35 12.13 24.61 13.79
CA LEU A 35 11.13 23.69 13.24
C LEU A 35 9.81 23.80 14.00
N LEU A 36 9.87 24.00 15.31
CA LEU A 36 8.66 24.20 16.11
C LEU A 36 7.97 25.52 15.77
N GLU A 37 8.73 26.59 15.52
CA GLU A 37 8.18 27.89 15.07
C GLU A 37 7.46 27.76 13.72
N GLU A 38 8.03 27.02 12.78
CA GLU A 38 7.38 26.75 11.48
C GLU A 38 6.07 25.97 11.65
N VAL A 39 6.06 24.96 12.53
CA VAL A 39 4.85 24.18 12.86
C VAL A 39 3.81 25.08 13.50
N ASP A 40 4.21 25.92 14.45
CA ASP A 40 3.29 26.84 15.15
C ASP A 40 2.62 27.80 14.16
N GLY A 41 3.37 28.34 13.20
CA GLY A 41 2.82 29.22 12.16
C GLY A 41 1.82 28.51 11.22
N LEU A 42 1.96 27.19 11.00
CA LEU A 42 0.99 26.40 10.22
C LEU A 42 -0.26 26.08 11.04
N VAL A 43 -0.06 25.66 12.28
CA VAL A 43 -1.13 25.29 13.21
C VAL A 43 -2.06 26.48 13.49
N GLU A 44 -1.51 27.69 13.62
CA GLU A 44 -2.28 28.93 13.76
C GLU A 44 -3.14 29.26 12.54
N ARG A 45 -2.61 29.03 11.32
CA ARG A 45 -3.35 29.27 10.07
C ARG A 45 -4.51 28.29 9.88
N GLU A 46 -4.30 27.04 10.27
CA GLU A 46 -5.27 25.95 10.09
C GLU A 46 -6.23 25.78 11.28
N GLN A 47 -6.09 26.58 12.34
CA GLN A 47 -6.85 26.46 13.59
C GLN A 47 -6.83 25.04 14.18
N SER A 48 -5.68 24.37 14.11
CA SER A 48 -5.50 23.01 14.62
C SER A 48 -4.67 23.01 15.91
N ASP A 49 -4.44 21.83 16.48
CA ASP A 49 -3.53 21.63 17.60
C ASP A 49 -2.17 21.13 17.11
N ARG A 50 -1.08 21.58 17.74
CA ARG A 50 0.27 21.05 17.51
C ARG A 50 0.30 19.51 17.63
N SER A 51 -0.41 18.98 18.61
CA SER A 51 -0.48 17.53 18.84
C SER A 51 -1.19 16.79 17.70
N GLU A 52 -2.18 17.42 17.07
CA GLU A 52 -2.90 16.86 15.93
C GLU A 52 -2.04 16.88 14.68
N PHE A 53 -1.41 18.03 14.39
CA PHE A 53 -0.47 18.17 13.29
C PHE A 53 0.63 17.10 13.34
N ILE A 54 1.26 16.92 14.50
CA ILE A 54 2.31 15.91 14.69
C ILE A 54 1.76 14.48 14.49
N ARG A 55 0.55 14.17 14.96
CA ARG A 55 -0.09 12.87 14.72
C ARG A 55 -0.35 12.65 13.22
N GLN A 56 -0.82 13.65 12.50
CA GLN A 56 -1.10 13.56 11.07
C GLN A 56 0.20 13.38 10.27
N ALA A 57 1.23 14.17 10.58
CA ALA A 57 2.55 14.05 9.96
C ALA A 57 3.15 12.64 10.18
N MET A 58 3.06 12.10 11.39
CA MET A 58 3.51 10.72 11.69
C MET A 58 2.74 9.67 10.88
N LYS A 59 1.40 9.77 10.82
CA LYS A 59 0.57 8.86 10.02
C LYS A 59 0.95 8.90 8.54
N LEU A 60 1.12 10.10 7.99
CA LEU A 60 1.51 10.29 6.60
C LEU A 60 2.88 9.65 6.31
N TYR A 61 3.87 9.90 7.18
CA TYR A 61 5.21 9.35 7.04
C TYR A 61 5.20 7.81 7.05
N LEU A 62 4.49 7.19 8.01
CA LEU A 62 4.37 5.75 8.09
C LEU A 62 3.69 5.14 6.86
N ARG A 63 2.63 5.78 6.37
CA ARG A 63 1.90 5.34 5.17
C ARG A 63 2.79 5.35 3.93
N GLU A 64 3.51 6.44 3.68
CA GLU A 64 4.41 6.54 2.52
C GLU A 64 5.59 5.56 2.63
N ARG A 65 6.12 5.34 3.84
CA ARG A 65 7.19 4.35 4.05
C ARG A 65 6.71 2.93 3.73
N LYS A 66 5.52 2.54 4.21
CA LYS A 66 4.91 1.24 3.95
C LYS A 66 4.62 1.03 2.47
N LYS A 67 4.08 2.05 1.79
CA LYS A 67 3.86 2.03 0.33
C LYS A 67 5.16 1.82 -0.45
N SER A 68 6.25 2.46 -0.03
CA SER A 68 7.57 2.28 -0.64
C SER A 68 8.09 0.86 -0.43
N GLN A 69 7.98 0.32 0.79
CA GLN A 69 8.38 -1.06 1.10
C GLN A 69 7.59 -2.10 0.30
N ILE A 70 6.27 -1.91 0.12
CA ILE A 70 5.44 -2.79 -0.70
C ILE A 70 5.95 -2.78 -2.14
N ARG A 71 6.23 -1.61 -2.72
CA ARG A 71 6.75 -1.50 -4.09
C ARG A 71 8.10 -2.21 -4.24
N GLU A 72 9.03 -2.00 -3.31
CA GLU A 72 10.35 -2.65 -3.32
C GLU A 72 10.20 -4.18 -3.24
N THR A 73 9.35 -4.66 -2.33
CA THR A 73 9.11 -6.10 -2.13
C THR A 73 8.45 -6.72 -3.37
N MET A 74 7.48 -6.03 -3.97
CA MET A 74 6.85 -6.48 -5.21
C MET A 74 7.85 -6.58 -6.36
N GLN A 75 8.68 -5.55 -6.56
CA GLN A 75 9.72 -5.57 -7.59
C GLN A 75 10.67 -6.75 -7.40
N LYS A 76 11.13 -6.97 -6.17
CA LYS A 76 11.99 -8.10 -5.83
C LYS A 76 11.34 -9.45 -6.14
N GLY A 77 10.09 -9.65 -5.70
CA GLY A 77 9.35 -10.89 -5.99
C GLY A 77 9.15 -11.13 -7.49
N TYR A 78 8.88 -10.08 -8.27
CA TYR A 78 8.78 -10.21 -9.73
C TYR A 78 10.11 -10.57 -10.39
N MET A 79 11.23 -10.01 -9.93
CA MET A 79 12.55 -10.37 -10.43
C MET A 79 12.92 -11.81 -10.07
N GLU A 80 12.65 -12.22 -8.83
CA GLU A 80 12.94 -13.58 -8.36
C GLU A 80 12.14 -14.63 -9.14
N MET A 81 10.89 -14.33 -9.49
CA MET A 81 10.00 -15.24 -10.23
C MET A 81 10.02 -15.05 -11.74
N ALA A 82 10.88 -14.17 -12.28
CA ALA A 82 10.84 -13.77 -13.69
C ALA A 82 10.92 -14.97 -14.65
N ASN A 83 11.81 -15.93 -14.39
CA ASN A 83 11.98 -17.12 -15.23
C ASN A 83 10.75 -18.04 -15.20
N ILE A 84 10.14 -18.22 -14.03
CA ILE A 84 8.94 -19.06 -13.88
C ILE A 84 7.76 -18.39 -14.59
N ASN A 85 7.56 -17.09 -14.37
CA ASN A 85 6.50 -16.33 -15.03
C ASN A 85 6.66 -16.35 -16.56
N LEU A 86 7.89 -16.23 -17.06
CA LEU A 86 8.18 -16.30 -18.50
C LEU A 86 7.86 -17.68 -19.08
N ASN A 87 8.25 -18.75 -18.40
CA ASN A 87 7.99 -20.11 -18.87
C ASN A 87 6.48 -20.38 -18.94
N ILE A 88 5.73 -20.03 -17.89
CA ILE A 88 4.27 -20.20 -17.86
C ILE A 88 3.60 -19.40 -18.98
N ALA A 89 4.03 -18.15 -19.19
CA ALA A 89 3.50 -17.33 -20.28
C ALA A 89 3.80 -17.93 -21.67
N SER A 90 4.99 -18.49 -21.85
CA SER A 90 5.39 -19.11 -23.11
C SER A 90 4.62 -20.40 -23.38
N GLU A 91 4.38 -21.22 -22.35
CA GLU A 91 3.58 -22.44 -22.45
C GLU A 91 2.11 -22.14 -22.78
N ALA A 92 1.55 -21.08 -22.22
CA ALA A 92 0.16 -20.68 -22.44
C ALA A 92 -0.09 -20.01 -23.81
N PHE A 93 0.95 -19.45 -24.43
CA PHE A 93 0.83 -18.60 -25.63
C PHE A 93 0.10 -19.27 -26.80
N GLN A 94 0.43 -20.53 -27.10
CA GLN A 94 -0.19 -21.25 -28.23
C GLN A 94 -1.68 -21.51 -28.01
N ALA A 95 -2.08 -21.81 -26.77
CA ALA A 95 -3.48 -22.02 -26.42
C ALA A 95 -4.29 -20.72 -26.51
N GLU A 96 -3.69 -19.58 -26.16
CA GLU A 96 -4.31 -18.26 -26.32
C GLU A 96 -4.50 -17.90 -27.80
N GLU A 97 -3.51 -18.15 -28.65
CA GLU A 97 -3.60 -17.91 -30.10
C GLU A 97 -4.70 -18.75 -30.76
N GLU A 98 -4.77 -20.04 -30.45
CA GLU A 98 -5.80 -20.93 -30.99
C GLU A 98 -7.21 -20.51 -30.54
N ALA A 99 -7.35 -20.06 -29.29
CA ALA A 99 -8.61 -19.57 -28.75
C ALA A 99 -9.05 -18.27 -29.46
N ASP A 100 -8.13 -17.34 -29.70
CA ASP A 100 -8.43 -16.08 -30.39
C ASP A 100 -8.85 -16.31 -31.85
N HIS A 101 -8.13 -17.20 -32.56
CA HIS A 101 -8.49 -17.59 -33.92
C HIS A 101 -9.86 -18.27 -33.98
N THR A 102 -10.16 -19.14 -33.02
CA THR A 102 -11.47 -19.80 -32.91
C THR A 102 -12.59 -18.80 -32.65
N LEU A 103 -12.35 -17.80 -31.79
CA LEU A 103 -13.29 -16.72 -31.52
C LEU A 103 -13.55 -15.89 -32.78
N CYS A 104 -12.51 -15.48 -33.50
CA CYS A 104 -12.65 -14.75 -34.77
C CYS A 104 -13.53 -15.52 -35.76
N ARG A 105 -13.28 -16.82 -35.94
CA ARG A 105 -14.03 -17.68 -36.86
C ARG A 105 -15.51 -17.81 -36.50
N LEU A 106 -15.82 -17.89 -35.20
CA LEU A 106 -17.21 -17.95 -34.73
C LEU A 106 -17.98 -16.63 -34.95
N VAL A 107 -17.30 -15.49 -34.87
CA VAL A 107 -17.92 -14.17 -35.05
C VAL A 107 -18.03 -13.78 -36.54
N SER A 108 -17.11 -14.24 -37.40
CA SER A 108 -17.16 -13.99 -38.86
C SER A 108 -18.19 -14.86 -39.59
N GLY A 109 -18.66 -15.96 -38.98
CA GLY A 109 -19.62 -16.87 -39.62
C GLY A 109 -19.07 -17.65 -40.82
N VAL A 110 -17.75 -17.57 -41.06
CA VAL A 110 -16.95 -18.41 -41.96
C VAL A 110 -15.80 -18.94 -41.15
#